data_AF-A0A9D3NNA6-F1
#
_entry.id   AF-A0A9D3NNA6-F1
#
_cell.length_a   1.000
_cell.length_b   1.000
_cell.length_c   1.000
_cell.angle_alpha   90.00
_cell.angle_beta   90.00
_cell.angle_gamma   90.00
#
_symmetry.space_group_name_H-M   'P 1'
#
loop_
_entity.id
_entity.type
_entity.pdbx_description
1 polymer ?
#
loop_
_entity_poly.entity_id
_entity_poly.type
_entity_poly.pdbx_seq_one_letter_code
_entity_poly.pdbx_strand_id
1 'polypeptide(L)'
;MASSSETVMTDHPEPCTELDAFYCMNGGKCFKIPSMSTLICRCNNNYVGSRCEQFQLESTSDNSHETGMIAAMVILLILILLVLAVVIYCICKLRRKVQRSSKNPLRSQNGQI
;
A
#
# COMPACT_ATOMS: atom_id res chain seq x y z
N MET A 1 24.39 21.09 -56.61
CA MET A 1 23.07 21.43 -56.03
C MET A 1 22.09 20.43 -56.61
N ALA A 2 21.36 19.58 -55.88
CA ALA A 2 21.11 19.43 -54.45
C ALA A 2 20.98 17.92 -54.18
N SER A 3 21.57 17.44 -53.08
CA SER A 3 21.29 16.08 -52.59
C SER A 3 20.02 16.18 -51.75
N SER A 4 18.91 15.71 -52.31
CA SER A 4 17.65 15.51 -51.58
C SER A 4 17.83 14.37 -50.59
N SER A 5 18.27 14.67 -49.37
CA SER A 5 18.13 13.75 -48.24
C SER A 5 16.68 13.83 -47.76
N GLU A 6 15.88 12.84 -48.14
CA GLU A 6 14.63 12.52 -47.46
C GLU A 6 14.97 12.13 -46.02
N THR A 7 14.92 13.08 -45.09
CA THR A 7 14.97 12.74 -43.67
C THR A 7 13.62 12.13 -43.32
N VAL A 8 13.57 10.80 -43.28
CA VAL A 8 12.53 10.09 -42.52
C VAL A 8 12.61 10.62 -41.11
N MET A 9 11.68 11.50 -40.75
CA MET A 9 11.53 12.05 -39.41
C MET A 9 11.12 10.90 -38.52
N THR A 10 12.09 10.18 -37.97
CA THR A 10 11.80 9.16 -36.98
C THR A 10 11.22 9.87 -35.77
N ASP A 11 9.99 9.52 -35.39
CA ASP A 11 9.22 10.10 -34.28
C ASP A 11 9.77 9.67 -32.90
N HIS A 12 11.09 9.56 -32.81
CA HIS A 12 11.80 9.10 -31.64
C HIS A 12 12.06 10.29 -30.70
N PRO A 13 11.69 10.18 -29.41
CA PRO A 13 11.97 11.23 -28.45
C PRO A 13 13.48 11.41 -28.25
N GLU A 14 13.98 12.63 -28.49
CA GLU A 14 15.39 12.98 -28.29
C GLU A 14 15.58 13.73 -26.96
N PRO A 15 16.73 13.63 -26.29
CA PRO A 15 17.00 14.43 -25.10
C PRO A 15 16.89 15.94 -25.37
N CYS A 16 16.32 16.67 -24.42
CA CYS A 16 16.23 18.14 -24.51
C CYS A 16 17.60 18.81 -24.48
N THR A 17 17.67 20.02 -25.07
CA THR A 17 18.86 20.89 -24.95
C THR A 17 18.88 21.61 -23.60
N GLU A 18 20.04 22.16 -23.20
CA GLU A 18 20.21 22.87 -21.92
C GLU A 18 19.20 24.01 -21.70
N LEU A 19 18.69 24.65 -22.77
CA LEU A 19 17.66 25.69 -22.67
C LEU A 19 16.30 25.14 -22.19
N ASP A 20 16.00 23.90 -22.52
CA ASP A 20 14.74 23.23 -22.22
C ASP A 20 14.82 22.37 -20.95
N ALA A 21 16.01 22.26 -20.33
CA ALA A 21 16.29 21.38 -19.19
C ALA A 21 15.43 21.71 -17.95
N PHE A 22 14.99 22.96 -17.81
CA PHE A 22 14.13 23.42 -16.71
C PHE A 22 12.63 23.22 -16.97
N TYR A 23 12.25 22.69 -18.13
CA TYR A 23 10.84 22.41 -18.43
C TYR A 23 10.28 21.35 -17.46
N CYS A 24 11.02 20.26 -17.24
CA CYS A 24 10.66 19.25 -16.26
C CYS A 24 11.16 19.64 -14.87
N MET A 25 10.26 19.66 -13.90
CA MET A 25 10.56 19.95 -12.49
C MET A 25 11.00 18.68 -11.75
N ASN A 26 11.45 18.86 -10.49
CA ASN A 26 11.71 17.78 -9.54
C ASN A 26 12.65 16.67 -10.05
N GLY A 27 13.61 17.04 -10.89
CA GLY A 27 14.61 16.12 -11.45
C GLY A 27 14.06 15.16 -12.51
N GLY A 28 12.92 15.47 -13.13
CA GLY A 28 12.38 14.73 -14.27
C GLY A 28 13.27 14.84 -15.51
N LYS A 29 13.24 13.81 -16.35
CA LYS A 29 14.00 13.78 -17.62
C LYS A 29 13.17 14.37 -18.75
N CYS A 30 13.76 15.30 -19.50
CA CYS A 30 13.11 16.00 -20.61
C CYS A 30 13.44 15.35 -21.96
N PHE A 31 12.41 15.15 -22.79
CA PHE A 31 12.52 14.68 -24.17
C PHE A 31 11.76 15.58 -25.13
N LYS A 32 12.26 15.75 -26.34
CA LYS A 32 11.65 16.53 -27.42
C LYS A 32 11.32 15.63 -28.59
N ILE A 33 10.13 15.80 -29.16
CA ILE A 33 9.74 15.16 -30.41
C ILE A 33 9.97 16.17 -31.56
N PRO A 34 10.92 15.92 -32.47
CA PRO A 34 11.28 16.89 -33.52
C PRO A 34 10.13 17.19 -34.49
N SER A 35 9.26 16.21 -34.74
CA SER A 35 8.12 16.31 -35.67
C SER A 35 7.04 17.29 -35.22
N MET A 36 6.82 17.41 -33.90
CA MET A 36 5.73 18.20 -33.30
C MET A 36 6.22 19.34 -32.41
N SER A 37 7.54 19.55 -32.31
CA SER A 37 8.18 20.54 -31.42
C SER A 37 7.70 20.50 -29.95
N THR A 38 7.18 19.35 -29.52
CA THR A 38 6.55 19.17 -28.19
C THR A 38 7.55 18.58 -27.21
N LEU A 39 7.52 19.06 -25.97
CA LEU A 39 8.35 18.57 -24.87
C LEU A 39 7.55 17.61 -23.99
N ILE A 40 8.17 16.50 -23.59
CA ILE A 40 7.58 15.47 -22.74
C ILE A 40 8.52 15.21 -21.56
N CYS A 41 7.93 15.13 -20.36
CA CYS A 41 8.65 14.83 -19.14
C CYS A 41 8.45 13.38 -18.70
N ARG A 42 9.55 12.71 -18.37
CA ARG A 42 9.54 11.46 -17.62
C ARG A 42 9.88 11.76 -16.17
N CYS A 43 8.89 11.63 -15.30
CA CYS A 43 9.03 11.95 -13.88
C CYS A 43 9.78 10.88 -13.09
N ASN A 44 10.40 11.31 -11.99
CA ASN A 44 10.98 10.43 -10.99
C ASN A 44 9.88 9.90 -10.05
N ASN A 45 10.18 8.83 -9.30
CA ASN A 45 9.24 8.25 -8.34
C ASN A 45 8.67 9.34 -7.41
N ASN A 46 7.37 9.26 -7.13
CA ASN A 46 6.60 10.19 -6.30
C ASN A 46 6.29 11.55 -6.94
N TYR A 47 6.59 11.78 -8.22
CA TYR A 47 6.15 12.98 -8.93
C TYR A 47 5.35 12.64 -10.19
N VAL A 48 4.29 13.40 -10.43
CA VAL A 48 3.37 13.27 -11.56
C VAL A 48 3.05 14.65 -12.14
N GLY A 49 2.30 14.67 -13.24
CA GLY A 49 1.96 15.89 -13.97
C GLY A 49 2.77 16.05 -15.26
N SER A 50 2.33 16.99 -16.11
CA SER A 50 2.93 17.22 -17.43
C SER A 50 4.40 17.63 -17.36
N ARG A 51 4.78 18.27 -16.25
CA ARG A 51 6.11 18.80 -15.95
C ARG A 51 6.68 18.22 -14.66
N CYS A 52 6.10 17.13 -14.14
CA CYS A 52 6.47 16.55 -12.84
C CYS A 52 6.30 17.53 -11.67
N GLU A 53 5.33 18.44 -11.77
CA GLU A 53 5.07 19.51 -10.82
C GLU A 53 4.34 19.05 -9.55
N GLN A 54 3.66 17.90 -9.61
CA GLN A 54 2.80 17.42 -8.54
C GLN A 54 3.49 16.27 -7.80
N PHE A 55 3.59 16.37 -6.47
CA PHE A 55 4.01 15.24 -5.65
C PHE A 55 2.86 14.24 -5.55
N GLN A 56 3.11 13.02 -6.01
CA GLN A 56 2.21 11.90 -5.79
C GLN A 56 2.45 11.41 -4.38
N LEU A 57 1.64 11.90 -3.44
CA LEU A 57 1.43 11.19 -2.19
C LEU A 57 0.86 9.84 -2.58
N GLU A 58 1.64 8.79 -2.36
CA GLU A 58 1.21 7.41 -2.48
C GLU A 58 0.19 7.14 -1.36
N SER A 59 -0.98 7.78 -1.44
CA SER A 59 -2.13 7.45 -0.62
C SER A 59 -2.60 6.10 -1.12
N THR A 60 -2.07 5.02 -0.55
CA THR A 60 -2.52 3.62 -0.61
C THR A 60 -3.80 3.42 -1.45
N SER A 61 -3.72 3.52 -2.78
CA SER A 61 -4.91 3.49 -3.64
C SER A 61 -4.63 3.04 -5.08
N ASP A 62 -3.40 2.65 -5.42
CA ASP A 62 -3.11 2.12 -6.76
C ASP A 62 -2.05 1.00 -6.76
N ASN A 63 -2.10 0.14 -5.75
CA ASN A 63 -1.50 -1.19 -5.83
C ASN A 63 -2.57 -2.22 -5.48
N SER A 64 -3.35 -2.65 -6.46
CA SER A 64 -4.34 -3.74 -6.34
C SER A 64 -3.75 -5.04 -5.75
N HIS A 65 -2.42 -5.19 -5.73
CA HIS A 65 -1.70 -6.26 -5.04
C HIS A 65 -1.42 -6.01 -3.54
N GLU A 66 -1.33 -4.77 -3.08
CA GLU A 66 -1.01 -4.44 -1.68
C GLU A 66 -2.26 -4.29 -0.80
N THR A 67 -3.38 -3.83 -1.39
CA THR A 67 -4.67 -3.78 -0.69
C THR A 67 -5.11 -5.17 -0.20
N GLY A 68 -4.81 -6.22 -0.98
CA GLY A 68 -5.09 -7.61 -0.60
C GLY A 68 -4.25 -8.09 0.59
N MET A 69 -2.98 -7.70 0.65
CA MET A 69 -2.08 -8.09 1.76
C MET A 69 -2.50 -7.42 3.08
N ILE A 70 -2.84 -6.14 3.05
CA ILE A 70 -3.29 -5.43 4.25
C ILE A 70 -4.61 -6.02 4.77
N ALA A 71 -5.57 -6.26 3.88
CA ALA A 71 -6.85 -6.89 4.25
C ALA A 71 -6.63 -8.28 4.86
N ALA A 72 -5.76 -9.11 4.26
CA ALA A 72 -5.43 -10.43 4.78
C ALA A 72 -4.81 -10.39 6.18
N MET A 73 -3.89 -9.44 6.44
CA MET A 73 -3.27 -9.26 7.75
C MET A 73 -4.29 -8.85 8.82
N VAL A 74 -5.20 -7.92 8.50
CA VAL A 74 -6.26 -7.49 9.42
C VAL A 74 -7.20 -8.65 9.76
N ILE A 75 -7.63 -9.43 8.76
CA ILE A 75 -8.48 -10.60 8.97
C ILE A 75 -7.76 -11.63 9.85
N LEU A 76 -6.49 -11.91 9.59
CA LEU A 76 -5.68 -12.84 10.38
C LEU A 76 -5.57 -12.40 11.85
N LEU A 77 -5.34 -11.11 12.10
CA LEU A 77 -5.31 -10.56 13.45
C LEU A 77 -6.65 -10.72 14.18
N ILE A 78 -7.78 -10.46 13.50
CA ILE A 78 -9.12 -10.65 14.08
C ILE A 78 -9.35 -12.12 14.42
N LEU A 79 -8.98 -13.05 13.54
CA LEU A 79 -9.12 -14.49 13.78
C LEU A 79 -8.30 -14.94 15.00
N ILE A 80 -7.06 -14.45 15.14
CA ILE A 80 -6.21 -14.76 16.29
C ILE A 80 -6.87 -14.25 17.59
N LEU A 81 -7.38 -13.03 17.60
CA LEU A 81 -8.05 -12.45 18.77
C LEU A 81 -9.32 -13.24 19.15
N LEU A 82 -10.10 -13.67 18.17
CA LEU A 82 -11.29 -14.50 18.39
C LEU A 82 -10.93 -15.86 19.01
N VAL A 83 -9.90 -16.53 18.50
CA VAL A 83 -9.43 -17.81 19.04
C VAL A 83 -8.94 -17.64 20.48
N LEU A 84 -8.13 -16.61 20.75
CA LEU A 84 -7.66 -16.30 22.10
C LEU A 84 -8.83 -16.05 23.07
N ALA A 85 -9.83 -15.27 22.65
CA ALA A 85 -11.02 -15.00 23.46
C ALA A 85 -11.79 -16.30 23.79
N VAL A 86 -11.96 -17.20 22.82
CA VAL A 86 -12.62 -18.50 23.03
C VAL A 86 -11.83 -19.38 23.99
N VAL A 87 -10.50 -19.48 23.82
CA VAL A 87 -9.64 -20.26 24.72
C VAL A 87 -9.73 -19.73 26.15
N ILE A 88 -9.61 -18.40 26.33
CA ILE A 88 -9.74 -17.75 27.63
C ILE A 88 -11.11 -18.01 28.23
N TYR A 89 -12.19 -17.89 27.45
CA TYR A 89 -13.55 -18.18 27.91
C TYR A 89 -13.71 -19.63 28.35
N CYS A 90 -13.20 -20.60 27.57
CA CYS A 90 -13.24 -22.02 27.90
C CYS A 90 -12.50 -22.32 29.20
N ILE A 91 -11.27 -21.81 29.35
CA ILE A 91 -10.48 -21.95 30.58
C ILE A 91 -11.22 -21.32 31.76
N CYS A 92 -11.74 -20.10 31.60
CA CYS A 92 -12.50 -19.41 32.65
C CYS A 92 -13.76 -20.19 33.05
N LYS A 93 -14.48 -20.77 32.09
CA LYS A 93 -15.68 -21.58 32.33
C LYS A 93 -15.35 -22.87 33.06
N LEU A 94 -14.27 -23.55 32.68
CA LEU A 94 -13.79 -24.76 33.36
C LEU A 94 -13.35 -24.45 34.79
N ARG A 95 -12.57 -23.38 34.99
CA ARG A 95 -12.20 -22.91 36.34
C ARG A 95 -13.42 -22.52 37.18
N ARG A 96 -14.41 -21.85 36.59
CA ARG A 96 -15.68 -21.54 37.29
C ARG A 96 -16.44 -22.80 37.71
N LYS A 97 -16.43 -23.87 36.90
CA LYS A 97 -17.04 -25.16 37.29
C LYS A 97 -16.32 -25.80 38.47
N VAL A 98 -14.98 -25.85 38.44
CA VAL A 98 -14.16 -26.38 39.55
C VAL A 98 -14.34 -25.54 40.82
N GLN A 99 -14.36 -24.22 40.70
CA GLN A 99 -14.62 -23.31 41.83
C GLN A 99 -16.06 -23.42 42.36
N ARG A 100 -17.06 -23.68 41.51
CA ARG A 100 -18.43 -23.99 41.98
C ARG A 100 -18.48 -25.28 42.80
N SER A 101 -17.70 -26.29 42.42
CA SER A 101 -17.58 -27.54 43.19
C SER A 101 -16.86 -27.32 44.53
N SER A 102 -15.86 -26.44 44.58
CA SER A 102 -15.10 -26.13 45.80
C SER A 102 -15.74 -25.08 46.73
N LYS A 103 -16.80 -24.37 46.29
CA LYS A 103 -17.56 -23.42 47.15
C LYS A 103 -18.75 -24.06 47.88
N ASN A 104 -19.08 -25.33 47.60
CA ASN A 104 -20.08 -26.12 48.33
C ASN A 104 -19.56 -27.18 49.36
N PRO A 105 -18.41 -27.06 50.05
CA PRO A 105 -18.10 -27.96 51.17
C PRO A 105 -18.72 -27.56 52.53
N LEU A 106 -19.29 -26.35 52.70
CA LEU A 106 -19.73 -25.84 54.02
C LEU A 106 -21.25 -25.66 54.17
N ARG A 107 -22.04 -26.54 53.53
CA ARG A 107 -23.47 -26.75 53.88
C ARG A 107 -23.79 -28.25 53.91
N SER A 108 -22.88 -29.04 54.47
CA SER A 108 -23.11 -30.47 54.73
C SER A 108 -22.40 -30.91 56.01
N GLN A 109 -22.31 -30.03 57.01
CA GLN A 109 -21.89 -30.41 58.37
C GLN A 109 -22.65 -29.62 59.44
N ASN A 110 -23.98 -29.56 59.32
CA ASN A 110 -24.84 -29.08 60.42
C ASN A 110 -26.20 -29.81 60.45
N GLY A 111 -26.20 -31.11 60.18
CA GLY A 111 -27.43 -31.87 59.94
C GLY A 111 -27.41 -33.35 60.27
N GLN A 112 -26.50 -33.87 61.09
CA GLN A 112 -26.68 -35.19 61.72
C GLN A 112 -26.11 -35.18 63.15
N ILE A 113 -27.06 -35.21 64.10
CA ILE A 113 -27.11 -35.89 65.42
C ILE A 113 -25.83 -35.90 66.26
#